data_AF-A0A7J5BXL0-F1
#
_entry.id   AF-A0A7J5BXL0-F1
#
_cell.length_a   1.000
_cell.length_b   1.000
_cell.length_c   1.000
_cell.angle_alpha   90.00
_cell.angle_beta   90.00
_cell.angle_gamma   90.00
#
_symmetry.space_group_name_H-M   'P 1'
#
loop_
_entity.id
_entity.type
_entity.pdbx_description
1 polymer ?
#
loop_
_entity_poly.entity_id
_entity_poly.type
_entity_poly.pdbx_seq_one_letter_code
_entity_poly.pdbx_strand_id
1 'polypeptide(L)'
;MTTAAETEITPARLTVLAGPTAVGKGTVAAYIREHCPQVCLSVSATTRKPRPGEIDGVHYYFVDDAEFDRMIAQHELLEYATVHNSYRYGTPEAPVRKALAEGRPVLLEIDLQGARQVRRNAPDARLVFLSPPSWDELVRRLVGRGTETAEEQRRRLETAKVELDARSEFDDEVVNDSVARAANEVVHLMGIHPQKETR
;
A
#
# COMPACT_ATOMS: atom_id res chain seq x y z
N MET A 1 -29.93 14.29 32.27
CA MET A 1 -29.20 13.02 32.02
C MET A 1 -28.75 13.07 30.58
N THR A 2 -27.52 13.53 30.34
CA THR A 2 -26.95 13.65 29.00
C THR A 2 -26.15 12.39 28.74
N THR A 3 -26.65 11.53 27.86
CA THR A 3 -25.95 10.36 27.34
C THR A 3 -24.69 10.83 26.63
N ALA A 4 -23.52 10.49 27.19
CA ALA A 4 -22.26 10.58 26.50
C ALA A 4 -22.34 9.67 25.26
N ALA A 5 -22.04 10.21 24.08
CA ALA A 5 -21.83 9.41 22.90
C ALA A 5 -20.63 8.50 23.18
N GLU A 6 -20.89 7.19 23.32
CA GLU A 6 -19.85 6.18 23.30
C GLU A 6 -19.15 6.31 21.94
N THR A 7 -17.93 6.84 21.95
CA THR A 7 -17.07 6.83 20.77
C THR A 7 -16.82 5.36 20.44
N GLU A 8 -17.50 4.82 19.43
CA GLU A 8 -17.22 3.47 18.93
C GLU A 8 -15.72 3.37 18.61
N ILE A 9 -14.99 2.60 19.42
CA ILE A 9 -13.58 2.33 19.17
C ILE A 9 -13.55 1.39 17.97
N THR A 10 -13.33 1.96 16.78
CA THR A 10 -13.15 1.15 15.58
C THR A 10 -11.88 0.33 15.77
N PRO A 11 -11.94 -1.02 15.72
CA PRO A 11 -10.76 -1.84 15.90
C PRO A 11 -9.73 -1.54 14.81
N ALA A 12 -8.45 -1.57 15.18
CA ALA A 12 -7.36 -1.37 14.23
C ALA A 12 -7.45 -2.38 13.09
N ARG A 13 -7.39 -1.88 11.86
CA ARG A 13 -7.60 -2.69 10.66
C ARG A 13 -6.41 -2.61 9.71
N LEU A 14 -6.15 -3.73 9.05
CA LEU A 14 -5.24 -3.82 7.91
C LEU A 14 -5.88 -3.14 6.69
N THR A 15 -5.21 -2.14 6.13
CA THR A 15 -5.64 -1.46 4.91
C THR A 15 -4.58 -1.63 3.82
N VAL A 16 -5.02 -2.01 2.62
CA VAL A 16 -4.17 -2.16 1.43
C VAL A 16 -4.48 -1.00 0.49
N LEU A 17 -3.46 -0.22 0.14
CA LEU A 17 -3.53 0.78 -0.91
C LEU A 17 -2.86 0.21 -2.16
N ALA A 18 -3.66 -0.06 -3.19
CA ALA A 18 -3.16 -0.50 -4.50
C ALA A 18 -3.81 0.32 -5.61
N GLY A 19 -3.37 0.12 -6.86
CA GLY A 19 -3.83 0.92 -8.00
C GLY A 19 -2.77 0.94 -9.09
N PRO A 20 -3.06 1.59 -10.24
CA PRO A 20 -2.22 1.49 -11.41
C PRO A 20 -0.79 1.96 -11.17
N THR A 21 0.14 1.46 -11.98
CA THR A 21 1.49 1.98 -12.03
C THR A 21 1.47 3.50 -12.32
N ALA A 22 2.34 4.25 -11.65
CA ALA A 22 2.45 5.71 -11.73
C ALA A 22 1.24 6.53 -11.22
N VAL A 23 0.26 5.92 -10.56
CA VAL A 23 -0.85 6.66 -9.95
C VAL A 23 -0.47 7.47 -8.70
N GLY A 24 0.71 7.21 -8.11
CA GLY A 24 1.25 8.00 -6.99
C GLY A 24 1.09 7.37 -5.60
N LYS A 25 0.91 6.04 -5.52
CA LYS A 25 0.76 5.28 -4.26
C LYS A 25 1.85 5.60 -3.23
N GLY A 26 3.13 5.44 -3.62
CA GLY A 26 4.25 5.74 -2.73
C GLY A 26 4.29 7.20 -2.24
N THR A 27 3.81 8.16 -3.05
CA THR A 27 3.71 9.58 -2.63
C THR A 27 2.62 9.77 -1.58
N VAL A 28 1.46 9.11 -1.75
CA VAL A 28 0.38 9.12 -0.75
C VAL A 28 0.84 8.43 0.55
N ALA A 29 1.47 7.26 0.46
CA ALA A 29 2.01 6.54 1.61
C ALA A 29 3.07 7.37 2.37
N ALA A 30 3.97 8.05 1.66
CA ALA A 30 4.95 8.95 2.26
C ALA A 30 4.30 10.13 2.99
N TYR A 31 3.26 10.73 2.40
CA TYR A 31 2.49 11.80 3.06
C TYR A 31 1.83 11.28 4.35
N ILE A 32 1.19 10.11 4.32
CA ILE A 32 0.58 9.48 5.50
C ILE A 32 1.64 9.24 6.58
N ARG A 33 2.83 8.74 6.22
CA ARG A 33 3.94 8.54 7.17
C ARG A 33 4.30 9.80 7.94
N GLU A 34 4.35 10.93 7.23
CA GLU A 34 4.80 12.21 7.77
C GLU A 34 3.71 12.89 8.62
N HIS A 35 2.44 12.75 8.23
CA HIS A 35 1.34 13.51 8.83
C HIS A 35 0.43 12.68 9.76
N CYS A 36 0.56 11.35 9.75
CA CYS A 36 -0.29 10.44 10.52
C CYS A 36 0.57 9.37 11.24
N PRO A 37 1.35 9.77 12.27
CA PRO A 37 2.29 8.87 12.97
C PRO A 37 1.63 7.68 13.69
N GLN A 38 0.30 7.72 13.89
CA GLN A 38 -0.50 6.61 14.39
C GLN A 38 -0.69 5.47 13.38
N VAL A 39 -0.47 5.73 12.08
CA VAL A 39 -0.54 4.70 11.03
C VAL A 39 0.81 3.98 10.95
N CYS A 40 0.77 2.67 11.12
CA CYS A 40 1.93 1.82 10.90
C CYS A 40 2.03 1.46 9.41
N LEU A 41 3.01 2.01 8.70
CA LEU A 41 3.36 1.51 7.37
C LEU A 41 4.09 0.18 7.50
N SER A 42 3.63 -0.83 6.75
CA SER A 42 4.26 -2.15 6.76
C SER A 42 5.64 -2.10 6.11
N VAL A 43 6.58 -2.85 6.69
CA VAL A 43 7.94 -3.01 6.17
C VAL A 43 8.02 -4.35 5.46
N SER A 44 8.28 -4.33 4.14
CA SER A 44 8.37 -5.55 3.34
C SER A 44 9.70 -6.27 3.57
N ALA A 45 9.72 -7.59 3.43
CA ALA A 45 10.93 -8.37 3.25
C ALA A 45 11.43 -8.28 1.80
N THR A 46 12.74 -8.33 1.58
CA THR A 46 13.32 -8.41 0.23
C THR A 46 14.60 -9.24 0.19
N THR A 47 14.83 -9.91 -0.95
CA THR A 47 16.10 -10.61 -1.24
C THR A 47 17.16 -9.71 -1.86
N ARG A 48 16.83 -8.44 -2.14
CA ARG A 48 17.79 -7.44 -2.60
C ARG A 48 18.73 -7.09 -1.45
N LYS A 49 20.01 -6.86 -1.74
CA LYS A 49 20.95 -6.28 -0.76
C LYS A 49 20.58 -4.83 -0.41
N PRO A 50 20.79 -4.39 0.85
CA PRO A 50 20.57 -3.00 1.24
C PRO A 50 21.45 -2.05 0.41
N ARG A 51 20.88 -0.90 0.03
CA ARG A 51 21.61 0.24 -0.55
C ARG A 51 22.26 1.04 0.58
N PRO A 52 23.30 1.84 0.28
CA PRO A 52 23.89 2.74 1.28
C PRO A 52 22.82 3.62 1.95
N GLY A 53 22.75 3.57 3.28
CA GLY A 53 21.77 4.31 4.09
C GLY A 53 20.46 3.57 4.38
N GLU A 54 20.16 2.45 3.72
CA GLU A 54 19.04 1.59 4.10
C GLU A 54 19.37 0.83 5.39
N ILE A 55 18.39 0.75 6.28
CA ILE A 55 18.46 0.12 7.60
C ILE A 55 17.47 -1.04 7.64
N ASP A 56 17.98 -2.21 8.04
CA ASP A 56 17.19 -3.43 8.23
C ASP A 56 16.09 -3.24 9.30
N GLY A 57 14.90 -3.77 9.02
CA GLY A 57 13.71 -3.63 9.87
C GLY A 57 13.08 -2.23 9.89
N VAL A 58 13.68 -1.25 9.19
CA VAL A 58 13.14 0.11 9.03
C VAL A 58 12.68 0.35 7.60
N HIS A 59 13.55 0.04 6.64
CA HIS A 59 13.26 0.24 5.21
C HIS A 59 12.72 -1.04 4.59
N TYR A 60 13.39 -2.15 4.86
CA TYR A 60 13.00 -3.50 4.49
C TYR A 60 13.54 -4.48 5.54
N TYR A 61 12.99 -5.68 5.59
CA TYR A 61 13.68 -6.84 6.15
C TYR A 61 14.54 -7.46 5.05
N PHE A 62 15.86 -7.30 5.13
CA PHE A 62 16.80 -7.82 4.15
C PHE A 62 17.12 -9.28 4.48
N VAL A 63 16.53 -10.19 3.71
CA VAL A 63 16.70 -11.64 3.87
C VAL A 63 17.43 -12.22 2.66
N ASP A 64 17.99 -13.42 2.80
CA ASP A 64 18.52 -14.13 1.64
C ASP A 64 17.42 -14.96 0.94
N ASP A 65 17.79 -15.58 -0.18
CA ASP A 65 16.83 -16.36 -0.96
C ASP A 65 16.31 -17.60 -0.22
N ALA A 66 17.14 -18.24 0.62
CA ALA A 66 16.76 -19.44 1.36
C ALA A 66 15.78 -19.10 2.49
N GLU A 67 16.01 -17.98 3.17
CA GLU A 67 15.11 -17.46 4.19
C GLU A 67 13.77 -17.05 3.56
N PHE A 68 13.78 -16.38 2.41
CA PHE A 68 12.54 -16.02 1.71
C PHE A 68 11.75 -17.27 1.29
N ASP A 69 12.42 -18.33 0.81
CA ASP A 69 11.79 -19.61 0.50
C ASP A 69 11.16 -20.25 1.75
N ARG A 70 11.84 -20.18 2.90
CA ARG A 70 11.30 -20.64 4.18
C ARG A 70 10.02 -19.88 4.55
N MET A 71 10.04 -18.56 4.45
CA MET A 71 8.89 -17.70 4.76
C MET A 71 7.68 -18.05 3.88
N ILE A 72 7.88 -18.30 2.58
CA ILE A 72 6.80 -18.78 1.69
C ILE A 72 6.29 -20.15 2.15
N ALA A 73 7.18 -21.11 2.39
CA ALA A 73 6.81 -22.48 2.75
C ALA A 73 6.07 -22.57 4.09
N GLN A 74 6.34 -21.63 5.00
CA GLN A 74 5.70 -21.53 6.31
C GLN A 74 4.47 -20.59 6.32
N HIS A 75 4.06 -20.09 5.15
CA HIS A 75 2.94 -19.16 5.02
C HIS A 75 3.09 -17.89 5.89
N GLU A 76 4.32 -17.37 6.02
CA GLU A 76 4.64 -16.19 6.84
C GLU A 76 4.45 -14.86 6.10
N LEU A 77 4.03 -14.90 4.84
CA LEU A 77 3.88 -13.73 3.96
C LEU A 77 2.40 -13.53 3.56
N LEU A 78 1.89 -12.32 3.77
CA LEU A 78 0.55 -11.92 3.31
C LEU A 78 0.48 -11.86 1.78
N GLU A 79 1.58 -11.47 1.15
CA GLU A 79 1.76 -11.43 -0.29
C GLU A 79 3.25 -11.50 -0.61
N TYR A 80 3.57 -11.93 -1.83
CA TYR A 80 4.92 -11.81 -2.37
C TYR A 80 4.93 -11.75 -3.90
N ALA A 81 6.00 -11.19 -4.46
CA ALA A 81 6.24 -11.12 -5.89
C ALA A 81 7.73 -11.10 -6.22
N THR A 82 8.07 -11.54 -7.44
CA THR A 82 9.41 -11.37 -8.01
C THR A 82 9.40 -10.16 -8.93
N VAL A 83 10.23 -9.17 -8.63
CA VAL A 83 10.35 -7.92 -9.39
C VAL A 83 11.52 -8.00 -10.36
N HIS A 84 11.28 -7.67 -11.63
CA HIS A 84 12.26 -7.71 -12.73
C HIS A 84 13.05 -9.03 -12.83
N ASN A 85 12.41 -10.16 -12.53
CA ASN A 85 13.01 -11.50 -12.50
C ASN A 85 14.31 -11.58 -11.67
N SER A 86 14.50 -10.68 -10.71
CA SER A 86 15.78 -10.51 -10.00
C SER A 86 15.62 -10.61 -8.50
N TYR A 87 14.77 -9.79 -7.91
CA TYR A 87 14.62 -9.70 -6.45
C TYR A 87 13.19 -9.99 -6.04
N ARG A 88 13.04 -10.65 -4.90
CA ARG A 88 11.74 -10.95 -4.33
C ARG A 88 11.40 -9.94 -3.26
N TYR A 89 10.11 -9.64 -3.16
CA TYR A 89 9.54 -8.75 -2.16
C TYR A 89 8.28 -9.42 -1.61
N GLY A 90 8.00 -9.21 -0.33
CA GLY A 90 6.77 -9.70 0.27
C GLY A 90 6.52 -9.07 1.63
N THR A 91 5.29 -9.19 2.12
CA THR A 91 4.87 -8.56 3.38
C THR A 91 4.83 -9.60 4.50
N PRO A 92 5.74 -9.55 5.49
CA PRO A 92 5.72 -10.44 6.64
C PRO A 92 4.46 -10.24 7.47
N GLU A 93 3.75 -11.33 7.77
CA GLU A 93 2.47 -11.28 8.45
C GLU A 93 2.61 -10.97 9.95
N ALA A 94 3.64 -11.50 10.60
CA ALA A 94 3.80 -11.38 12.05
C ALA A 94 3.91 -9.92 12.56
N PRO A 95 4.72 -9.02 11.94
CA PRO A 95 4.75 -7.61 12.32
C PRO A 95 3.40 -6.90 12.12
N VAL A 96 2.67 -7.23 11.04
CA VAL A 96 1.34 -6.68 10.77
C VAL A 96 0.36 -7.09 11.86
N ARG A 97 0.26 -8.38 12.16
CA ARG A 97 -0.64 -8.90 13.20
C ARG A 97 -0.33 -8.31 14.58
N LYS A 98 0.97 -8.17 14.90
CA LYS A 98 1.40 -7.54 16.15
C LYS A 98 0.92 -6.09 16.25
N ALA A 99 1.13 -5.28 15.22
CA ALA A 99 0.70 -3.88 15.22
C ALA A 99 -0.83 -3.75 15.37
N LEU A 100 -1.60 -4.59 14.68
CA LEU A 100 -3.06 -4.61 14.80
C LEU A 100 -3.53 -5.01 16.21
N ALA A 101 -2.89 -6.01 16.82
CA ALA A 101 -3.20 -6.44 18.19
C ALA A 101 -2.88 -5.36 19.24
N GLU A 102 -1.91 -4.48 18.96
CA GLU A 102 -1.58 -3.29 19.76
C GLU A 102 -2.51 -2.10 19.49
N GLY A 103 -3.55 -2.27 18.65
CA GLY A 103 -4.50 -1.22 18.32
C GLY A 103 -3.94 -0.18 17.34
N ARG A 104 -2.87 -0.50 16.59
CA ARG A 104 -2.26 0.39 15.60
C ARG A 104 -2.73 0.00 14.18
N PRO A 105 -3.48 0.86 13.48
CA PRO A 105 -3.87 0.61 12.09
C PRO A 105 -2.65 0.44 11.19
N VAL A 106 -2.71 -0.51 10.26
CA VAL A 106 -1.59 -0.84 9.37
C VAL A 106 -1.94 -0.50 7.93
N LEU A 107 -1.03 0.17 7.21
CA LEU A 107 -1.14 0.45 5.78
C LEU A 107 -0.09 -0.34 4.99
N LEU A 108 -0.55 -1.09 3.98
CA LEU A 108 0.28 -1.77 2.98
C LEU A 108 0.16 -1.00 1.67
N GLU A 109 1.28 -0.70 1.03
CA GLU A 109 1.32 -0.14 -0.31
C GLU A 109 1.91 -1.17 -1.27
N ILE A 110 1.07 -1.76 -2.11
CA ILE A 110 1.44 -2.90 -2.97
C ILE A 110 0.75 -2.80 -4.34
N ASP A 111 1.13 -3.67 -5.27
CA ASP A 111 0.48 -3.79 -6.58
C ASP A 111 -0.82 -4.62 -6.51
N LEU A 112 -1.48 -4.78 -7.66
CA LEU A 112 -2.74 -5.54 -7.75
C LEU A 112 -2.56 -7.03 -7.49
N GLN A 113 -1.42 -7.62 -7.88
CA GLN A 113 -1.14 -9.03 -7.60
C GLN A 113 -1.00 -9.24 -6.10
N GLY A 114 -0.29 -8.35 -5.41
CA GLY A 114 -0.16 -8.31 -3.96
C GLY A 114 -1.53 -8.15 -3.30
N ALA A 115 -2.33 -7.17 -3.73
CA ALA A 115 -3.66 -6.94 -3.17
C ALA A 115 -4.57 -8.18 -3.27
N ARG A 116 -4.57 -8.89 -4.40
CA ARG A 116 -5.30 -10.15 -4.57
C ARG A 116 -4.79 -11.26 -3.65
N GLN A 117 -3.49 -11.33 -3.39
CA GLN A 117 -2.93 -12.26 -2.41
C GLN A 117 -3.39 -11.91 -0.99
N VAL A 118 -3.32 -10.63 -0.60
CA VAL A 118 -3.79 -10.16 0.70
C VAL A 118 -5.29 -10.44 0.88
N ARG A 119 -6.13 -10.21 -0.13
CA ARG A 119 -7.57 -10.55 -0.06
C ARG A 119 -7.82 -12.02 0.33
N ARG A 120 -6.96 -12.94 -0.13
CA ARG A 120 -7.06 -14.37 0.20
C ARG A 120 -6.50 -14.69 1.59
N ASN A 121 -5.36 -14.10 1.94
CA ASN A 121 -4.62 -14.43 3.16
C ASN A 121 -5.11 -13.65 4.40
N ALA A 122 -5.72 -12.49 4.20
CA ALA A 122 -6.30 -11.63 5.22
C ALA A 122 -7.64 -11.04 4.71
N PRO A 123 -8.72 -11.84 4.68
CA PRO A 123 -10.01 -11.45 4.08
C PRO A 123 -10.67 -10.25 4.77
N ASP A 124 -10.35 -10.00 6.04
CA ASP A 124 -10.84 -8.85 6.82
C ASP A 124 -10.10 -7.54 6.50
N ALA A 125 -9.06 -7.58 5.66
CA ALA A 125 -8.36 -6.39 5.19
C ALA A 125 -9.27 -5.52 4.32
N ARG A 126 -9.18 -4.20 4.49
CA ARG A 126 -9.83 -3.23 3.62
C ARG A 126 -8.92 -2.89 2.44
N LEU A 127 -9.37 -3.19 1.23
CA LEU A 127 -8.65 -2.90 0.01
C LEU A 127 -9.16 -1.58 -0.59
N VAL A 128 -8.25 -0.63 -0.74
CA VAL A 128 -8.51 0.70 -1.31
C VAL A 128 -7.78 0.83 -2.65
N PHE A 129 -8.53 1.11 -3.71
CA PHE A 129 -8.00 1.39 -5.03
C PHE A 129 -7.69 2.88 -5.18
N LEU A 130 -6.43 3.23 -5.44
CA LEU A 130 -6.01 4.59 -5.76
C LEU A 130 -6.14 4.82 -7.26
N SER A 131 -7.08 5.66 -7.66
CA SER A 131 -7.34 6.04 -9.05
C SER A 131 -6.63 7.34 -9.43
N PRO A 132 -6.23 7.51 -10.70
CA PRO A 132 -5.84 8.82 -11.20
C PRO A 132 -7.07 9.74 -11.31
N PRO A 133 -6.89 11.07 -11.30
CA PRO A 133 -8.00 12.01 -11.49
C PRO A 133 -8.58 11.96 -12.90
N SER A 134 -7.79 11.55 -13.88
CA SER A 134 -8.21 11.29 -15.25
C SER A 134 -7.24 10.34 -15.94
N TRP A 135 -7.68 9.76 -17.05
CA TRP A 135 -6.80 8.98 -17.93
C TRP A 135 -5.61 9.83 -18.42
N ASP A 136 -5.86 11.06 -18.88
CA ASP A 136 -4.83 11.94 -19.42
C ASP A 136 -3.74 12.28 -18.40
N GLU A 137 -4.10 12.48 -17.13
CA GLU A 137 -3.13 12.70 -16.06
C GLU A 137 -2.29 11.44 -15.79
N LEU A 138 -2.89 10.24 -15.86
CA LEU A 138 -2.14 8.99 -15.77
C LEU A 138 -1.15 8.86 -16.93
N VAL A 139 -1.58 9.13 -18.16
CA VAL A 139 -0.70 9.13 -19.34
C VAL A 139 0.45 10.11 -19.13
N ARG A 140 0.18 11.34 -18.72
CA ARG A 140 1.20 12.35 -18.45
C ARG A 140 2.26 11.86 -17.45
N ARG A 141 1.84 11.22 -16.35
CA ARG A 141 2.75 10.65 -15.34
C ARG A 141 3.56 9.46 -15.85
N LEU A 142 2.99 8.63 -16.73
CA LEU A 142 3.69 7.51 -17.37
C LEU A 142 4.76 8.00 -18.37
N VAL A 143 4.46 9.05 -19.13
CA VAL A 143 5.36 9.61 -20.17
C VAL A 143 6.47 10.48 -19.59
N GLY A 144 6.19 11.20 -18.50
CA GLY A 144 7.13 12.14 -17.88
C GLY A 144 8.44 11.54 -17.34
N ARG A 145 8.64 10.22 -17.40
CA ARG A 145 9.91 9.56 -16.98
C ARG A 145 11.03 9.60 -18.03
N GLY A 146 10.76 10.08 -19.25
CA GLY A 146 11.76 10.74 -20.10
C GLY A 146 12.90 9.90 -20.69
N THR A 147 12.84 8.57 -20.70
CA THR A 147 13.89 7.71 -21.28
C THR A 147 13.38 6.46 -21.99
N GLU A 148 12.05 6.37 -22.22
CA GLU A 148 11.41 5.17 -22.75
C GLU A 148 11.12 5.30 -24.25
N THR A 149 11.22 4.18 -24.96
CA THR A 149 10.80 4.06 -26.36
C THR A 149 9.28 4.12 -26.48
N ALA A 150 8.78 4.48 -27.68
CA ALA A 150 7.33 4.48 -27.95
C ALA A 150 6.66 3.12 -27.70
N GLU A 151 7.39 2.02 -27.91
CA GLU A 151 6.90 0.67 -27.63
C GLU A 151 6.75 0.38 -26.15
N GLU A 152 7.73 0.78 -25.33
CA GLU A 152 7.66 0.65 -23.87
C GLU A 152 6.52 1.49 -23.29
N GLN A 153 6.37 2.73 -23.78
CA GLN A 153 5.26 3.60 -23.40
C GLN A 153 3.90 2.95 -23.73
N ARG A 154 3.74 2.40 -24.94
CA ARG A 154 2.51 1.69 -25.32
C ARG A 154 2.23 0.50 -24.41
N ARG A 155 3.24 -0.32 -24.10
CA ARG A 155 3.08 -1.46 -23.17
C ARG A 155 2.62 -1.00 -21.79
N ARG A 156 3.24 0.06 -21.24
CA ARG A 156 2.84 0.63 -19.94
C ARG A 156 1.41 1.15 -19.94
N LEU A 157 0.97 1.77 -21.03
CA LEU A 157 -0.41 2.25 -21.17
C LEU A 157 -1.42 1.09 -21.25
N GLU A 158 -1.11 0.02 -21.98
CA GLU A 158 -1.97 -1.16 -22.02
C GLU A 158 -2.04 -1.85 -20.65
N THR A 159 -0.90 -1.97 -19.95
CA THR A 159 -0.89 -2.44 -18.56
C THR A 159 -1.78 -1.56 -17.67
N ALA A 160 -1.67 -0.24 -17.77
CA ALA A 160 -2.46 0.69 -16.97
C ALA A 160 -3.97 0.57 -17.20
N LYS A 161 -4.43 0.28 -18.43
CA LYS A 161 -5.85 0.01 -18.71
C LYS A 161 -6.33 -1.24 -17.97
N VAL A 162 -5.58 -2.33 -18.09
CA VAL A 162 -5.89 -3.60 -17.39
C VAL A 162 -5.89 -3.41 -15.87
N GLU A 163 -4.96 -2.60 -15.35
CA GLU A 163 -4.91 -2.27 -13.93
C GLU A 163 -6.10 -1.41 -13.48
N LEU A 164 -6.62 -0.53 -14.34
CA LEU A 164 -7.83 0.26 -14.05
C LEU A 164 -9.10 -0.60 -14.02
N ASP A 165 -9.19 -1.63 -14.87
CA ASP A 165 -10.34 -2.56 -14.88
C ASP A 165 -10.44 -3.38 -13.59
N ALA A 166 -9.33 -3.55 -12.86
CA ALA A 166 -9.32 -4.25 -11.57
C ALA A 166 -9.94 -3.45 -10.42
N ARG A 167 -10.35 -2.19 -10.65
CA ARG A 167 -10.96 -1.31 -9.64
C ARG A 167 -12.11 -1.97 -8.89
N SER A 168 -12.95 -2.75 -9.57
CA SER A 168 -14.12 -3.42 -8.96
C SER A 168 -13.77 -4.52 -7.96
N GLU A 169 -12.49 -4.89 -7.82
CA GLU A 169 -12.03 -5.90 -6.85
C GLU A 169 -11.79 -5.32 -5.44
N PHE A 170 -11.87 -3.99 -5.31
CA PHE A 170 -11.56 -3.24 -4.10
C PHE A 170 -12.83 -2.82 -3.37
N ASP A 171 -12.69 -2.61 -2.06
CA ASP A 171 -13.81 -2.22 -1.19
C ASP A 171 -14.15 -0.73 -1.38
N ASP A 172 -13.13 0.09 -1.65
CA ASP A 172 -13.26 1.53 -1.84
C ASP A 172 -12.34 2.04 -2.95
N GLU A 173 -12.69 3.19 -3.50
CA GLU A 173 -11.88 3.93 -4.46
C GLU A 173 -11.54 5.31 -3.89
N VAL A 174 -10.28 5.71 -3.98
CA VAL A 174 -9.80 7.06 -3.67
C VAL A 174 -9.17 7.68 -4.91
N VAL A 175 -9.58 8.88 -5.27
CA VAL A 175 -9.04 9.60 -6.44
C VAL A 175 -7.85 10.47 -6.05
N ASN A 176 -6.69 10.27 -6.69
CA ASN A 176 -5.46 11.02 -6.43
C ASN A 176 -5.33 12.30 -7.27
N ASP A 177 -6.26 13.22 -7.07
CA ASP A 177 -6.22 14.61 -7.59
C ASP A 177 -5.28 15.53 -6.78
N SER A 178 -5.16 15.27 -5.47
CA SER A 178 -4.25 15.92 -4.53
C SER A 178 -3.73 14.89 -3.54
N VAL A 179 -2.41 14.86 -3.34
CA VAL A 179 -1.75 13.92 -2.41
C VAL A 179 -2.33 14.05 -1.00
N ALA A 180 -2.48 15.28 -0.50
CA ALA A 180 -3.00 15.52 0.84
C ALA A 180 -4.45 15.08 1.00
N ARG A 181 -5.30 15.35 0.00
CA ARG A 181 -6.73 14.95 0.02
C ARG A 181 -6.85 13.44 0.00
N ALA A 182 -6.18 12.78 -0.94
CA ALA A 182 -6.19 11.33 -1.08
C ALA A 182 -5.64 10.62 0.17
N ALA A 183 -4.54 11.14 0.74
CA ALA A 183 -3.99 10.61 1.99
C ALA A 183 -4.98 10.71 3.16
N ASN A 184 -5.60 11.87 3.35
CA ASN A 184 -6.60 12.06 4.41
C ASN A 184 -7.82 11.16 4.21
N GLU A 185 -8.24 10.94 2.97
CA GLU A 185 -9.35 10.03 2.64
C GLU A 185 -9.00 8.57 2.96
N VAL A 186 -7.80 8.10 2.59
CA VAL A 186 -7.31 6.77 2.98
C VAL A 186 -7.29 6.63 4.51
N VAL A 187 -6.73 7.61 5.22
CA VAL A 187 -6.65 7.61 6.69
C VAL A 187 -8.05 7.59 7.33
N HIS A 188 -9.01 8.31 6.75
CA HIS A 188 -10.40 8.25 7.19
C HIS A 188 -11.01 6.85 7.01
N LEU A 189 -10.75 6.19 5.87
CA LEU A 189 -11.20 4.80 5.64
C LEU A 189 -10.56 3.80 6.61
N MET A 190 -9.39 4.14 7.18
CA MET A 190 -8.74 3.38 8.26
C MET A 190 -9.39 3.58 9.63
N GLY A 191 -10.44 4.41 9.74
CA GLY A 191 -11.11 4.74 11.00
C GLY A 191 -10.38 5.82 11.82
N ILE A 192 -9.42 6.51 11.21
CA ILE A 192 -8.68 7.58 11.86
C ILE A 192 -9.29 8.91 11.42
N HIS A 193 -9.88 9.62 12.36
CA HIS A 193 -10.44 10.94 12.11
C HIS A 193 -9.42 12.01 12.51
N PRO A 194 -9.27 13.10 11.73
CA PRO A 194 -8.48 14.24 12.17
C PRO A 194 -9.00 14.69 13.53
N GLN A 195 -8.11 14.89 14.50
CA GLN A 195 -8.51 15.56 15.73
C GLN A 195 -8.99 16.95 15.33
N LYS A 196 -10.22 17.31 15.73
CA LYS A 196 -10.66 18.70 15.64
C LYS A 196 -9.63 19.51 16.43
N GLU A 197 -8.86 20.36 15.75
CA GLU A 197 -8.09 21.39 16.42
C GLU A 197 -9.07 22.16 17.31
N THR A 198 -8.92 21.97 18.62
CA THR A 198 -9.61 22.80 19.59
C THR A 198 -8.90 24.15 19.49
N ARG A 199 -9.60 25.13 18.92
CA ARG A 199 -9.18 26.53 18.83
C ARG A 199 -8.65 27.05 20.16
#